data_AF-A0A150AAN9-F1
#
_entry.id   AF-A0A150AAN9-F1
#
_cell.length_a   1.000
_cell.length_b   1.000
_cell.length_c   1.000
_cell.angle_alpha   90.00
_cell.angle_beta   90.00
_cell.angle_gamma   90.00
#
_symmetry.space_group_name_H-M   'P 1'
#
loop_
_entity.id
_entity.type
_entity.pdbx_description
1 polymer ?
#
loop_
_entity_poly.entity_id
_entity_poly.type
_entity_poly.pdbx_seq_one_letter_code
_entity_poly.pdbx_strand_id
1 'polypeptide(L)'
;MNLERVAIPVFMFDLFWFTELLVVLTLIFFNRKINYSTLNLKYALLLIVLLFSVILPYLACRIQTEFYINFLDFGRDGNNFLWITFKFPMYWLMGIIEFYLILITKKMKM
;
A
#
# COMPACT_ATOMS: atom_id res chain seq x y z
N MET A 1 -3.92 31.53 18.19
CA MET A 1 -4.32 30.10 18.22
C MET A 1 -3.92 29.51 16.88
N ASN A 2 -2.98 28.56 16.89
CA ASN A 2 -2.17 28.14 15.74
C ASN A 2 -3.00 27.43 14.65
N LEU A 3 -3.41 28.15 13.61
CA LEU A 3 -4.01 27.57 12.40
C LEU A 3 -3.04 26.60 11.69
N GLU A 4 -1.74 26.86 11.79
CA GLU A 4 -0.68 26.00 11.23
C GLU A 4 -0.64 24.60 11.88
N ARG A 5 -0.94 24.49 13.18
CA ARG A 5 -0.92 23.18 13.87
C ARG A 5 -2.14 22.31 13.59
N VAL A 6 -3.23 22.90 13.10
CA VAL A 6 -4.48 22.17 12.77
C VAL A 6 -4.47 21.70 11.31
N ALA A 7 -3.79 22.43 10.42
CA ALA A 7 -3.64 22.00 9.02
C ALA A 7 -2.79 20.72 8.88
N ILE A 8 -1.71 20.60 9.66
CA ILE A 8 -0.77 19.47 9.60
C ILE A 8 -1.43 18.09 9.81
N PRO A 9 -2.27 17.85 10.83
CA PRO A 9 -2.94 16.56 11.01
C PRO A 9 -3.97 16.25 9.92
N VAL A 10 -4.62 17.28 9.35
CA VAL A 10 -5.58 17.10 8.23
C VAL A 10 -4.82 16.68 6.96
N PHE A 11 -3.71 17.33 6.63
CA PHE A 11 -2.88 16.96 5.48
C PHE A 11 -2.20 15.58 5.64
N MET A 12 -1.77 15.22 6.86
CA MET A 12 -1.26 13.87 7.15
C MET A 12 -2.34 12.80 6.95
N PHE A 13 -3.58 13.10 7.33
CA PHE A 13 -4.73 12.21 7.15
C PHE A 13 -5.03 12.02 5.65
N ASP A 14 -5.05 13.09 4.87
CA ASP A 14 -5.36 13.03 3.42
C ASP A 14 -4.31 12.26 2.61
N LEU A 15 -3.02 12.39 2.94
CA LEU A 15 -1.95 11.67 2.25
C LEU A 15 -1.89 10.19 2.64
N PHE A 16 -2.27 9.84 3.88
CA PHE A 16 -2.52 8.46 4.28
C PHE A 16 -3.52 7.86 3.29
N TRP A 17 -4.74 8.41 3.26
CA TRP A 17 -5.83 7.93 2.40
C TRP A 17 -5.45 7.80 0.92
N PHE A 18 -4.61 8.70 0.40
CA PHE A 18 -4.13 8.61 -0.98
C PHE A 18 -3.32 7.34 -1.25
N THR A 19 -2.39 6.99 -0.35
CA THR A 19 -1.60 5.76 -0.49
C THR A 19 -2.45 4.50 -0.34
N GLU A 20 -3.43 4.48 0.57
CA GLU A 20 -4.32 3.32 0.67
C GLU A 20 -5.29 3.23 -0.52
N LEU A 21 -5.77 4.35 -1.06
CA LEU A 21 -6.58 4.40 -2.27
C LEU A 21 -5.83 3.79 -3.46
N LEU A 22 -4.54 4.10 -3.61
CA LEU A 22 -3.67 3.50 -4.64
C LEU A 22 -3.61 1.98 -4.53
N VAL A 23 -3.54 1.44 -3.32
CA VAL A 23 -3.54 -0.02 -3.11
C VAL A 23 -4.88 -0.63 -3.47
N VAL A 24 -5.98 -0.02 -3.04
CA VAL A 24 -7.33 -0.47 -3.35
C VAL A 24 -7.56 -0.48 -4.87
N LEU A 25 -7.14 0.57 -5.57
CA LEU A 25 -7.20 0.63 -7.04
C LEU A 25 -6.36 -0.45 -7.69
N THR A 26 -5.16 -0.72 -7.16
CA THR A 26 -4.28 -1.79 -7.64
C THR A 26 -4.95 -3.16 -7.48
N LEU A 27 -5.53 -3.44 -6.31
CA LEU A 27 -6.29 -4.67 -6.03
C LEU A 27 -7.51 -4.83 -6.94
N ILE A 28 -8.29 -3.76 -7.16
CA ILE A 28 -9.44 -3.79 -8.07
C ILE A 28 -8.98 -4.06 -9.51
N PHE A 29 -7.89 -3.43 -9.94
CA PHE A 29 -7.33 -3.65 -11.27
C PHE A 29 -6.91 -5.11 -11.45
N PHE A 30 -6.19 -5.67 -10.48
CA PHE A 30 -5.82 -7.09 -10.47
C PHE A 30 -7.04 -8.00 -10.55
N ASN A 31 -8.03 -7.78 -9.68
CA ASN A 31 -9.26 -8.58 -9.65
C ASN A 31 -10.11 -8.49 -10.92
N ARG A 32 -10.11 -7.35 -11.63
CA ARG A 32 -10.89 -7.19 -12.87
C ARG A 32 -10.18 -7.72 -14.11
N LYS A 33 -8.85 -7.57 -14.21
CA LYS A 33 -8.08 -7.93 -15.41
C LYS A 33 -7.59 -9.37 -15.41
N ILE A 34 -7.37 -9.95 -14.24
CA ILE A 34 -6.76 -11.27 -14.13
C ILE A 34 -7.83 -12.36 -14.08
N ASN A 35 -7.74 -13.31 -15.03
CA ASN A 35 -8.50 -14.54 -14.93
C ASN A 35 -7.76 -15.54 -14.02
N TYR A 36 -8.16 -15.59 -12.75
CA TYR A 36 -7.51 -16.42 -11.74
C TYR A 36 -7.53 -17.94 -12.04
N SER A 37 -8.40 -18.44 -12.93
CA SER A 37 -8.45 -19.87 -13.27
C SER A 37 -7.30 -20.33 -14.16
N THR A 38 -6.83 -19.49 -15.08
CA THR A 38 -5.74 -19.82 -16.01
C THR A 38 -4.37 -19.46 -15.46
N LEU A 39 -4.34 -18.75 -14.33
CA LEU A 39 -3.10 -18.20 -13.80
C LEU A 39 -2.27 -19.28 -13.07
N ASN A 40 -0.98 -19.34 -13.42
CA ASN A 40 -0.04 -20.25 -12.78
C ASN A 40 0.31 -19.72 -11.39
N LEU A 41 0.09 -20.56 -10.37
CA LEU A 41 0.20 -20.18 -8.96
C LEU A 41 1.59 -19.67 -8.58
N LYS A 42 2.64 -20.22 -9.21
CA LYS A 42 4.03 -19.80 -8.96
C LYS A 42 4.27 -18.35 -9.38
N TYR A 43 3.79 -17.98 -10.58
CA TYR A 43 3.90 -16.62 -11.09
C TYR A 43 2.98 -15.66 -10.33
N ALA A 44 1.80 -16.11 -9.88
CA ALA A 44 0.92 -15.34 -9.01
C ALA A 44 1.61 -14.95 -7.71
N LEU A 45 2.20 -15.93 -7.03
CA LEU A 45 2.87 -15.74 -5.76
C LEU A 45 4.06 -14.79 -5.91
N LEU A 46 4.88 -14.98 -6.95
CA LEU A 46 6.00 -14.10 -7.25
C LEU A 46 5.53 -12.65 -7.44
N LEU A 47 4.45 -12.45 -8.20
CA LEU A 47 3.89 -11.14 -8.46
C LEU A 47 3.33 -10.48 -7.19
N ILE A 48 2.60 -11.22 -6.36
CA ILE A 48 2.07 -10.75 -5.08
C ILE A 48 3.19 -10.34 -4.15
N VAL A 49 4.22 -11.18 -3.99
CA VAL A 49 5.37 -10.86 -3.12
C VAL A 49 6.08 -9.61 -3.63
N LEU A 50 6.35 -9.50 -4.93
CA LEU A 50 6.99 -8.31 -5.50
C LEU A 50 6.16 -7.04 -5.27
N LEU A 51 4.85 -7.09 -5.54
CA LEU A 51 3.98 -5.93 -5.42
C LEU A 51 3.80 -5.50 -3.97
N PHE A 52 3.40 -6.42 -3.10
CA PHE A 52 2.97 -6.10 -1.74
C PHE A 52 4.10 -6.06 -0.73
N SER A 53 5.22 -6.75 -0.97
CA SER A 53 6.37 -6.71 -0.05
C SER A 53 7.44 -5.71 -0.45
N VAL A 54 7.53 -5.33 -1.73
CA VAL A 54 8.62 -4.48 -2.24
C VAL A 54 8.09 -3.20 -2.90
N ILE A 55 7.36 -3.32 -4.01
CA ILE A 55 7.05 -2.18 -4.89
C ILE A 55 6.11 -1.18 -4.20
N LEU A 56 4.95 -1.62 -3.72
CA LEU A 56 3.96 -0.75 -3.08
C LEU A 56 4.49 -0.14 -1.77
N PRO A 57 5.10 -0.90 -0.84
CA PRO A 57 5.70 -0.31 0.36
C PRO A 57 6.78 0.72 0.03
N TYR A 58 7.64 0.43 -0.95
CA TYR A 58 8.69 1.37 -1.37
C TYR A 58 8.11 2.66 -1.94
N LEU A 59 7.14 2.57 -2.87
CA LEU A 59 6.50 3.74 -3.47
C LEU A 59 5.78 4.57 -2.42
N ALA A 60 5.02 3.93 -1.52
CA ALA A 60 4.35 4.61 -0.43
C ALA A 60 5.31 5.34 0.50
N CYS A 61 6.41 4.66 0.89
CA CYS A 61 7.47 5.26 1.70
C CYS A 61 8.10 6.45 0.98
N ARG A 62 8.40 6.32 -0.32
CA ARG A 62 9.07 7.36 -1.10
C ARG A 62 8.18 8.60 -1.25
N ILE A 63 6.94 8.43 -1.68
CA ILE A 63 5.97 9.52 -1.85
C ILE A 63 5.78 10.27 -0.54
N GLN A 64 5.57 9.52 0.56
CA GLN A 64 5.32 10.12 1.86
C GLN A 64 6.55 10.84 2.41
N THR A 65 7.76 10.29 2.21
CA THR A 65 9.01 10.94 2.59
C THR A 65 9.25 12.23 1.80
N GLU A 66 9.06 12.20 0.48
CA GLU A 66 9.20 13.39 -0.37
C GLU A 66 8.19 14.46 -0.01
N PHE A 67 6.95 14.08 0.31
CA PHE A 67 5.93 15.02 0.77
C PHE A 67 6.32 15.69 2.10
N TYR A 68 6.78 14.92 3.08
CA TYR A 68 7.20 15.46 4.38
C TYR A 68 8.38 16.42 4.26
N ILE A 69 9.36 16.09 3.40
CA ILE A 69 10.53 16.95 3.15
C ILE A 69 10.11 18.26 2.47
N ASN A 70 9.25 18.18 1.46
CA ASN A 70 8.97 19.34 0.59
C ASN A 70 7.89 20.29 1.14
N PHE A 71 6.90 19.80 1.89
CA PHE A 71 5.73 20.61 2.27
C PHE A 71 5.65 20.96 3.75
N LEU A 72 6.30 20.16 4.60
CA LEU A 72 6.06 20.22 6.03
C LEU A 72 7.28 20.76 6.78
N ASP A 73 8.46 20.86 6.14
CA ASP A 73 9.73 21.27 6.76
C ASP A 73 10.03 20.50 8.07
N PHE A 74 9.33 19.38 8.27
CA PHE A 74 9.50 18.44 9.35
C PHE A 74 10.79 17.68 9.03
N GLY A 75 11.92 18.31 9.37
CA GLY A 75 13.22 17.69 9.36
C GLY A 75 13.16 16.32 10.03
N ARG A 76 13.86 15.34 9.44
CA ARG A 76 14.02 13.92 9.84
C ARG A 76 13.55 13.55 11.26
N ASP A 77 12.25 13.61 11.52
CA ASP A 77 11.71 13.32 12.83
C ASP A 77 11.45 11.81 12.89
N GLY A 78 12.11 11.13 13.82
CA GLY A 78 12.10 9.66 13.89
C GLY A 78 10.69 9.07 14.02
N ASN A 79 9.75 9.85 14.55
CA ASN A 79 8.36 9.46 14.71
C ASN A 79 7.62 9.32 13.36
N ASN A 80 7.92 10.20 12.39
CA ASN A 80 7.35 10.12 11.04
C ASN A 80 7.86 8.89 10.29
N PHE A 81 9.14 8.55 10.48
CA PHE A 81 9.73 7.33 9.92
C PHE A 81 9.10 6.06 10.49
N LEU A 82 8.81 6.05 11.80
CA LEU A 82 8.12 4.96 12.48
C LEU A 82 6.71 4.74 11.91
N TRP A 83 5.94 5.82 11.70
CA TRP A 83 4.63 5.77 11.05
C TRP A 83 4.67 5.23 9.63
N ILE A 84 5.66 5.65 8.83
CA ILE A 84 5.85 5.12 7.47
C ILE A 84 6.16 3.62 7.52
N THR A 85 7.01 3.19 8.46
CA THR A 85 7.41 1.79 8.63
C THR A 85 6.23 0.91 9.03
N PHE A 86 5.29 1.42 9.85
CA PHE A 86 4.07 0.71 10.24
C PHE A 86 3.14 0.38 9.06
N LYS A 87 3.26 1.08 7.92
CA LYS A 87 2.48 0.75 6.72
C LYS A 87 2.92 -0.56 6.07
N PHE A 88 4.17 -0.97 6.24
CA PHE A 88 4.75 -2.15 5.58
C PHE A 88 3.98 -3.45 5.94
N PRO A 89 3.73 -3.73 7.23
CA PRO A 89 2.85 -4.83 7.64
C PRO A 89 1.45 -4.79 7.01
N MET A 90 0.87 -3.61 6.78
CA MET A 90 -0.45 -3.47 6.17
C MET A 90 -0.44 -3.93 4.72
N TYR A 91 0.58 -3.53 3.93
CA TYR A 91 0.73 -4.03 2.56
C TYR A 91 0.95 -5.55 2.53
N TRP A 92 1.73 -6.10 3.47
CA TRP A 92 1.95 -7.54 3.55
C TRP A 92 0.64 -8.29 3.85
N LEU A 93 -0.17 -7.78 4.78
CA LEU A 93 -1.48 -8.36 5.09
C LEU A 93 -2.40 -8.34 3.88
N MET A 94 -2.40 -7.26 3.09
CA MET A 94 -3.14 -7.21 1.82
C MET A 94 -2.63 -8.23 0.80
N GLY A 95 -1.31 -8.41 0.69
CA GLY A 95 -0.72 -9.44 -0.17
C GLY A 95 -1.14 -10.86 0.25
N ILE A 96 -1.22 -11.14 1.55
CA ILE A 96 -1.71 -12.42 2.08
C ILE A 96 -3.19 -12.61 1.71
N ILE A 97 -4.03 -11.59 1.90
CA ILE A 97 -5.46 -11.65 1.53
C ILE A 97 -5.63 -11.93 0.04
N GLU A 98 -4.91 -11.20 -0.82
CA GLU A 98 -4.97 -11.41 -2.27
C GLU A 98 -4.54 -12.83 -2.64
N PHE A 99 -3.49 -13.37 -2.01
CA PHE A 99 -3.09 -14.76 -2.24
C PHE A 99 -4.18 -15.77 -1.87
N TYR A 100 -4.85 -15.59 -0.73
CA TYR A 100 -5.98 -16.43 -0.34
C TYR A 100 -7.17 -16.32 -1.31
N LEU A 101 -7.46 -15.13 -1.83
CA LEU A 101 -8.50 -14.93 -2.84
C LEU A 101 -8.20 -15.73 -4.12
N ILE A 102 -6.95 -15.74 -4.58
CA ILE A 102 -6.53 -16.56 -5.71
C ILE A 102 -6.77 -18.05 -5.44
N LEU A 103 -6.39 -18.54 -4.26
CA LEU A 103 -6.57 -19.94 -3.87
C LEU A 103 -8.04 -20.36 -3.86
N ILE A 104 -8.90 -19.56 -3.22
CA ILE A 104 -10.35 -19.83 -3.13
C ILE A 104 -10.97 -19.82 -4.54
N THR A 105 -10.67 -18.80 -5.34
CA THR A 105 -11.24 -18.64 -6.69
C THR A 105 -10.82 -19.79 -7.60
N LYS A 106 -9.57 -20.25 -7.49
CA LYS A 106 -9.06 -21.38 -8.26
C LYS A 106 -9.71 -22.69 -7.84
N LYS A 107 -9.92 -22.90 -6.54
CA LYS A 107 -10.62 -24.08 -6.00
C LYS A 107 -12.09 -24.14 -6.42
N MET A 108 -12.78 -22.99 -6.50
CA MET A 108 -14.20 -22.93 -6.92
C MET A 108 -14.42 -23.21 -8.41
N LYS A 109 -13.40 -23.04 -9.25
CA LYS A 109 -13.48 -23.21 -10.71
C LYS A 109 -12.93 -24.55 -11.21
N MET A 110 -12.36 -25.37 -10.32
CA MET A 110 -12.00 -26.78 -10.57
C MET A 110 -13.19 -27.67 -10.24
#